data_AF-A0A6N7A9T4-F1
#
_entry.id   AF-A0A6N7A9T4-F1
#
_cell.length_a   1.000
_cell.length_b   1.000
_cell.length_c   1.000
_cell.angle_alpha   90.00
_cell.angle_beta   90.00
_cell.angle_gamma   90.00
#
_symmetry.space_group_name_H-M   'P 1'
#
loop_
_entity.id
_entity.type
_entity.pdbx_description
1 polymer ?
#
loop_
_entity_poly.entity_id
_entity_poly.type
_entity_poly.pdbx_seq_one_letter_code
_entity_poly.pdbx_strand_id
1 'polypeptide(L)'
;MKIRTILLTALLMLGLAACSLAEDVTPPPGYVAPTIASSSTPVPPTSTPVTTNAPTDTLEPTATLEPTVTTNADAAVTLETTVAADASATPEAAATGEATSATPEATAIPTGAVSGTVANGSGGALPSGLTVTLRGFDMPADQNSDPTVAVNLPGTVQPDGSYTFENVEILSGRIFLVEITYAGVAYQSGYIIADQPPVSLPTLTIYEVTDDTSLLNLEQVHIAFDYSTPDVVQVIELYIMSNTSTQAVLVTTDGASIPFVHLPEGAANVNFQVASGSAAFVGTETGFALVPLPEGQQYGLVAVFELPYEKKITLTQSFLLAVGKVTIFAPEGVKVRGGDELVDQGLQDFSGTMYQLYEATDVAAGSSLTVTLSGKPEAAGEAATDTVSAATKQWLIIGLGTGGMALVSVGLFLFMRDRKRSLEGEDEEESEEGEEEGEEENASEDDRDAILDAIIALDDQYKAGEISREVYNKRRAELKERLKGIR
;
A
#
# COMPACT_ATOMS: atom_id res chain seq x y z
N MET A 1 15.52 37.13 -7.85
CA MET A 1 15.68 35.68 -8.10
C MET A 1 14.67 34.86 -7.27
N LYS A 2 13.37 35.20 -7.30
CA LYS A 2 12.30 34.57 -6.47
C LYS A 2 11.03 34.18 -7.27
N ILE A 3 11.10 34.18 -8.61
CA ILE A 3 9.94 33.96 -9.50
C ILE A 3 9.96 32.56 -10.15
N ARG A 4 11.11 31.86 -10.18
CA ARG A 4 11.20 30.48 -10.70
C ARG A 4 10.66 29.41 -9.76
N THR A 5 10.62 29.67 -8.45
CA THR A 5 10.18 28.67 -7.45
C THR A 5 8.65 28.57 -7.31
N ILE A 6 7.91 29.59 -7.73
CA ILE A 6 6.43 29.62 -7.64
C ILE A 6 5.76 28.91 -8.83
N LEU A 7 6.47 28.76 -9.96
CA LEU A 7 5.96 28.02 -11.12
C LEU A 7 6.18 26.50 -11.02
N LEU A 8 7.06 26.04 -10.12
CA LEU A 8 7.41 24.62 -9.99
C LEU A 8 6.45 23.84 -9.07
N THR A 9 5.81 24.51 -8.12
CA THR A 9 4.79 23.91 -7.23
C THR A 9 3.41 23.85 -7.86
N ALA A 10 3.14 24.60 -8.93
CA ALA A 10 1.86 24.59 -9.64
C ALA A 10 1.73 23.46 -10.68
N LEU A 11 2.84 22.78 -11.05
CA LEU A 11 2.83 21.68 -12.02
C LEU A 11 2.65 20.29 -11.39
N LEU A 12 2.85 20.17 -10.07
CA LEU A 12 2.72 18.90 -9.32
C LEU A 12 1.26 18.60 -8.89
N MET A 13 0.30 19.45 -9.26
CA MET A 13 -1.12 19.37 -8.85
C MET A 13 -2.09 19.28 -10.04
N LEU A 14 -1.63 18.86 -11.22
CA LEU A 14 -2.47 18.72 -12.42
C LEU A 14 -2.14 17.47 -13.26
N GLY A 15 -2.02 16.32 -12.59
CA GLY A 15 -1.63 15.04 -13.21
C GLY A 15 -2.59 13.86 -13.00
N LEU A 16 -3.75 14.05 -12.37
CA LEU A 16 -4.66 12.95 -11.97
C LEU A 16 -6.16 13.23 -12.26
N ALA A 17 -6.48 14.21 -13.10
CA ALA A 17 -7.86 14.57 -13.43
C ALA A 17 -8.04 14.96 -14.90
N ALA A 18 -7.92 14.00 -15.82
CA ALA A 18 -8.61 13.95 -17.12
C ALA A 18 -8.24 12.69 -17.91
N CYS A 19 -9.20 11.79 -18.14
CA CYS A 19 -9.42 11.07 -19.42
C CYS A 19 -10.54 10.02 -19.31
N SER A 20 -11.76 10.50 -18.99
CA SER A 20 -12.98 9.78 -19.36
C SER A 20 -13.60 10.47 -20.58
N LEU A 21 -13.16 10.07 -21.78
CA LEU A 21 -13.84 10.47 -23.01
C LEU A 21 -13.81 9.33 -24.03
N ALA A 22 -14.95 8.65 -24.16
CA ALA A 22 -15.16 7.64 -25.18
C ALA A 22 -15.74 8.32 -26.43
N GLU A 23 -14.92 8.52 -27.46
CA GLU A 23 -15.38 8.93 -28.78
C GLU A 23 -15.01 7.90 -29.85
N ASP A 24 -16.03 7.14 -30.23
CA ASP A 24 -16.33 6.63 -31.58
C ASP A 24 -15.15 6.20 -32.49
N VAL A 25 -14.63 5.00 -32.24
CA VAL A 25 -13.81 4.28 -33.22
C VAL A 25 -14.72 3.52 -34.18
N THR A 26 -15.05 4.13 -35.32
CA THR A 26 -15.74 3.41 -36.41
C THR A 26 -14.81 2.31 -36.98
N PRO A 27 -15.22 1.03 -36.97
CA PRO A 27 -14.37 -0.05 -37.44
C PRO A 27 -14.17 0.02 -38.97
N PRO A 28 -13.01 -0.40 -39.49
CA PRO A 28 -12.71 -0.31 -40.91
C PRO A 28 -13.66 -1.18 -41.76
N PRO A 29 -13.96 -0.79 -43.02
CA PRO A 29 -14.83 -1.56 -43.90
C PRO A 29 -14.30 -2.99 -44.09
N GLY A 30 -15.10 -3.97 -43.66
CA GLY A 30 -14.75 -5.40 -43.72
C GLY A 30 -14.38 -6.06 -42.39
N TYR A 31 -14.40 -5.34 -41.26
CA TYR A 31 -14.27 -5.99 -39.95
C TYR A 31 -15.47 -6.90 -39.63
N VAL A 32 -15.20 -8.15 -39.26
CA VAL A 32 -16.19 -9.12 -38.79
C VAL A 32 -15.79 -9.55 -37.38
N ALA A 33 -16.61 -9.23 -36.39
CA ALA A 33 -16.37 -9.66 -35.01
C ALA A 33 -16.59 -11.17 -34.85
N PRO A 34 -15.77 -11.88 -34.05
CA PRO A 34 -15.94 -13.31 -33.81
C PRO A 34 -17.18 -13.58 -32.93
N THR A 35 -18.17 -14.27 -33.48
CA THR A 35 -19.33 -14.75 -32.72
C THR A 35 -18.93 -15.89 -31.78
N ILE A 36 -18.88 -15.61 -30.47
CA ILE A 36 -18.84 -16.68 -29.46
C ILE A 36 -20.25 -17.27 -29.34
N ALA A 37 -20.37 -18.58 -29.55
CA ALA A 37 -21.65 -19.27 -29.42
C ALA A 37 -22.00 -19.50 -27.94
N SER A 38 -23.10 -18.89 -27.48
CA SER A 38 -23.64 -19.13 -26.14
C SER A 38 -24.13 -20.57 -26.01
N SER A 39 -23.44 -21.39 -25.21
CA SER A 39 -23.91 -22.73 -24.85
C SER A 39 -24.98 -22.67 -23.76
N SER A 40 -26.25 -22.73 -24.16
CA SER A 40 -27.38 -22.95 -23.24
C SER A 40 -27.55 -24.44 -22.96
N THR A 41 -27.10 -24.89 -21.78
CA THR A 41 -27.32 -26.26 -21.30
C THR A 41 -28.80 -26.47 -20.94
N PRO A 42 -29.51 -27.47 -21.50
CA PRO A 42 -30.91 -27.70 -21.16
C PRO A 42 -31.07 -28.39 -19.80
N VAL A 43 -31.97 -27.85 -18.97
CA VAL A 43 -32.36 -28.44 -17.68
C VAL A 43 -33.20 -29.70 -17.89
N PRO A 44 -32.84 -30.86 -17.30
CA PRO A 44 -33.66 -32.07 -17.37
C PRO A 44 -34.88 -31.98 -16.42
N PRO A 45 -36.05 -32.55 -16.79
CA PRO A 45 -37.24 -32.50 -15.95
C PRO A 45 -37.17 -33.47 -14.77
N THR A 46 -37.58 -32.99 -13.59
CA THR A 46 -37.76 -33.77 -12.36
C THR A 46 -38.76 -34.91 -12.56
N SER A 47 -38.36 -36.14 -12.24
CA SER A 47 -39.25 -37.28 -12.07
C SER A 47 -39.22 -37.78 -10.62
N THR A 48 -40.37 -38.21 -10.12
CA THR A 48 -40.59 -38.62 -8.72
C THR A 48 -40.07 -40.03 -8.42
N PRO A 49 -39.65 -40.30 -7.17
CA PRO A 49 -39.14 -41.63 -6.79
C PRO A 49 -40.29 -42.62 -6.53
N VAL A 50 -40.15 -43.85 -7.02
CA VAL A 50 -40.99 -44.99 -6.61
C VAL A 50 -40.10 -46.15 -6.14
N THR A 51 -40.19 -46.38 -4.84
CA THR A 51 -40.02 -47.62 -4.06
C THR A 51 -39.15 -48.77 -4.62
N THR A 52 -38.05 -48.98 -3.90
CA THR A 52 -37.22 -50.20 -3.78
C THR A 52 -37.98 -51.53 -3.78
N ASN A 53 -37.47 -52.53 -4.51
CA ASN A 53 -37.49 -53.94 -4.10
C ASN A 53 -36.27 -54.67 -4.69
N ALA A 54 -35.62 -55.50 -3.86
CA ALA A 54 -34.65 -56.54 -4.25
C ALA A 54 -35.36 -57.92 -4.19
N PRO A 55 -34.73 -59.10 -4.41
CA PRO A 55 -33.31 -59.38 -4.72
C PRO A 55 -33.08 -60.47 -5.82
N THR A 56 -31.81 -60.90 -5.96
CA THR A 56 -31.36 -62.31 -6.16
C THR A 56 -30.66 -62.71 -7.47
N ASP A 57 -29.50 -63.38 -7.26
CA ASP A 57 -28.70 -64.32 -8.07
C ASP A 57 -27.91 -63.95 -9.35
N THR A 58 -26.58 -63.87 -9.18
CA THR A 58 -25.59 -64.90 -9.59
C THR A 58 -25.41 -65.26 -11.07
N LEU A 59 -24.26 -64.88 -11.67
CA LEU A 59 -23.18 -65.77 -12.19
C LEU A 59 -22.05 -65.00 -12.91
N GLU A 60 -20.80 -65.42 -12.67
CA GLU A 60 -19.55 -65.13 -13.43
C GLU A 60 -19.37 -66.10 -14.64
N PRO A 61 -18.30 -66.09 -15.50
CA PRO A 61 -17.21 -65.10 -15.77
C PRO A 61 -16.86 -64.89 -17.29
N THR A 62 -15.78 -64.10 -17.56
CA THR A 62 -14.80 -64.20 -18.70
C THR A 62 -15.21 -63.83 -20.14
N ALA A 63 -14.52 -62.83 -20.75
CA ALA A 63 -13.69 -62.97 -21.99
C ALA A 63 -13.08 -61.63 -22.51
N THR A 64 -11.90 -61.72 -23.12
CA THR A 64 -11.11 -60.67 -23.80
C THR A 64 -11.49 -60.51 -25.28
N LEU A 65 -11.27 -59.34 -25.91
CA LEU A 65 -10.57 -59.13 -27.21
C LEU A 65 -10.65 -57.68 -27.75
N GLU A 66 -9.60 -57.24 -28.45
CA GLU A 66 -9.53 -56.00 -29.28
C GLU A 66 -10.26 -56.17 -30.64
N PRO A 67 -10.41 -55.11 -31.47
CA PRO A 67 -9.44 -54.94 -32.59
C PRO A 67 -9.21 -53.52 -33.18
N THR A 68 -7.94 -53.26 -33.56
CA THR A 68 -7.42 -52.81 -34.88
C THR A 68 -7.82 -51.46 -35.56
N VAL A 69 -6.80 -50.82 -36.17
CA VAL A 69 -6.83 -49.59 -37.01
C VAL A 69 -6.33 -49.88 -38.45
N THR A 70 -6.94 -49.33 -39.52
CA THR A 70 -6.38 -49.38 -40.90
C THR A 70 -6.82 -48.26 -41.89
N THR A 71 -5.84 -47.48 -42.37
CA THR A 71 -5.58 -46.94 -43.76
C THR A 71 -6.56 -46.09 -44.63
N ASN A 72 -6.07 -44.90 -44.99
CA ASN A 72 -5.82 -44.25 -46.32
C ASN A 72 -6.63 -44.57 -47.61
N ALA A 73 -7.04 -43.48 -48.30
CA ALA A 73 -7.28 -43.30 -49.76
C ALA A 73 -7.50 -41.77 -50.04
N ASP A 74 -7.27 -41.09 -51.18
CA ASP A 74 -6.51 -41.32 -52.44
C ASP A 74 -6.17 -39.93 -53.09
N ALA A 75 -5.63 -39.85 -54.32
CA ALA A 75 -5.05 -38.63 -54.95
C ALA A 75 -5.82 -38.01 -56.16
N ALA A 76 -5.38 -36.82 -56.63
CA ALA A 76 -5.65 -36.28 -57.98
C ALA A 76 -4.52 -35.35 -58.49
N VAL A 77 -4.35 -35.22 -59.81
CA VAL A 77 -3.16 -34.68 -60.52
C VAL A 77 -3.56 -33.65 -61.60
N THR A 78 -2.71 -32.65 -61.92
CA THR A 78 -2.46 -31.96 -63.24
C THR A 78 -1.37 -30.88 -62.99
N LEU A 79 -0.11 -30.88 -63.49
CA LEU A 79 0.49 -30.83 -64.85
C LEU A 79 0.63 -29.43 -65.50
N GLU A 80 1.87 -28.92 -65.63
CA GLU A 80 2.56 -28.21 -66.75
C GLU A 80 3.88 -27.57 -66.22
N THR A 81 5.11 -27.82 -66.71
CA THR A 81 5.74 -27.49 -68.04
C THR A 81 6.06 -25.98 -68.15
N THR A 82 7.28 -25.43 -68.37
CA THR A 82 8.57 -25.93 -68.94
C THR A 82 9.79 -25.15 -68.39
N VAL A 83 11.01 -25.64 -68.65
CA VAL A 83 12.31 -24.95 -68.38
C VAL A 83 12.87 -24.33 -69.67
N ALA A 84 13.52 -23.17 -69.59
CA ALA A 84 14.57 -22.74 -70.52
C ALA A 84 15.60 -21.86 -69.82
N ALA A 85 16.88 -22.03 -70.13
CA ALA A 85 18.00 -21.27 -69.58
C ALA A 85 18.68 -20.43 -70.68
N ASP A 86 19.33 -19.34 -70.31
CA ASP A 86 20.47 -18.80 -71.05
C ASP A 86 21.49 -18.15 -70.10
N ALA A 87 22.73 -17.98 -70.55
CA ALA A 87 23.89 -17.66 -69.73
C ALA A 87 24.63 -16.38 -70.16
N SER A 88 25.68 -16.05 -69.41
CA SER A 88 26.72 -15.04 -69.70
C SER A 88 26.41 -13.58 -69.36
N ALA A 89 27.16 -13.01 -68.40
CA ALA A 89 28.32 -12.15 -68.71
C ALA A 89 29.00 -11.59 -67.45
N THR A 90 30.32 -11.65 -67.41
CA THR A 90 31.19 -10.91 -66.48
C THR A 90 31.23 -9.42 -66.84
N PRO A 91 31.43 -8.53 -65.86
CA PRO A 91 32.32 -7.39 -66.09
C PRO A 91 33.41 -7.24 -65.02
N GLU A 92 34.54 -6.69 -65.45
CA GLU A 92 35.77 -6.49 -64.69
C GLU A 92 35.97 -5.00 -64.37
N ALA A 93 36.59 -4.72 -63.22
CA ALA A 93 37.23 -3.45 -62.80
C ALA A 93 36.41 -2.13 -62.77
N ALA A 94 36.25 -1.60 -61.56
CA ALA A 94 36.21 -0.15 -61.30
C ALA A 94 37.08 0.15 -60.05
N ALA A 95 37.73 1.31 -60.03
CA ALA A 95 38.89 1.56 -59.17
C ALA A 95 38.56 1.74 -57.67
N THR A 96 39.44 1.20 -56.82
CA THR A 96 39.52 1.51 -55.39
C THR A 96 39.84 2.99 -55.18
N GLY A 97 38.87 3.75 -54.68
CA GLY A 97 39.18 4.97 -53.92
C GLY A 97 39.40 4.60 -52.47
N GLU A 98 40.57 4.90 -51.91
CA GLU A 98 40.77 4.92 -50.45
C GLU A 98 39.97 6.08 -49.86
N ALA A 99 38.67 5.84 -49.66
CA ALA A 99 37.92 6.55 -48.64
C ALA A 99 38.42 6.03 -47.30
N THR A 100 39.24 6.82 -46.60
CA THR A 100 39.54 6.61 -45.19
C THR A 100 38.22 6.70 -44.42
N SER A 101 37.56 5.57 -44.26
CA SER A 101 36.40 5.44 -43.38
C SER A 101 36.93 5.66 -41.97
N ALA A 102 36.74 6.88 -41.47
CA ALA A 102 36.87 7.15 -40.05
C ALA A 102 35.75 6.35 -39.36
N THR A 103 36.07 5.12 -38.95
CA THR A 103 35.24 4.35 -38.03
C THR A 103 34.93 5.28 -36.88
N PRO A 104 33.64 5.62 -36.60
CA PRO A 104 33.32 6.43 -35.45
C PRO A 104 33.87 5.70 -34.23
N GLU A 105 34.68 6.41 -33.44
CA GLU A 105 35.25 5.89 -32.21
C GLU A 105 34.07 5.56 -31.28
N ALA A 106 33.71 4.28 -31.23
CA ALA A 106 32.57 3.83 -30.47
C ALA A 106 32.88 4.07 -29.01
N THR A 107 32.22 5.07 -28.42
CA THR A 107 32.34 5.38 -26.98
C THR A 107 32.05 4.10 -26.22
N ALA A 108 33.08 3.51 -25.62
CA ALA A 108 32.93 2.25 -24.90
C ALA A 108 31.94 2.46 -23.76
N ILE A 109 30.82 1.73 -23.79
CA ILE A 109 29.85 1.76 -22.70
C ILE A 109 30.60 1.25 -21.45
N PRO A 110 30.63 2.02 -20.35
CA PRO A 110 31.29 1.60 -19.12
C PRO A 110 30.63 0.32 -18.60
N THR A 111 31.39 -0.77 -18.58
CA THR A 111 30.97 -2.04 -17.99
C THR A 111 31.67 -2.30 -16.67
N GLY A 112 31.04 -3.06 -15.78
CA GLY A 112 31.65 -3.47 -14.53
C GLY A 112 30.82 -4.50 -13.75
N ALA A 113 31.24 -4.76 -12.52
CA ALA A 113 30.51 -5.64 -11.62
C ALA A 113 29.34 -4.91 -10.93
N VAL A 114 28.19 -5.60 -10.83
CA VAL A 114 27.12 -5.26 -9.89
C VAL A 114 27.03 -6.38 -8.86
N SER A 115 27.14 -6.05 -7.57
CA SER A 115 27.13 -7.05 -6.50
C SER A 115 26.24 -6.66 -5.33
N GLY A 116 25.90 -7.63 -4.48
CA GLY A 116 25.14 -7.40 -3.27
C GLY A 116 24.98 -8.67 -2.45
N THR A 117 24.05 -8.64 -1.50
CA THR A 117 23.76 -9.78 -0.61
C THR A 117 22.27 -10.02 -0.46
N VAL A 118 21.90 -11.28 -0.18
CA VAL A 118 20.58 -11.70 0.26
C VAL A 118 20.66 -12.20 1.70
N ALA A 119 19.76 -11.74 2.56
CA ALA A 119 19.63 -12.17 3.95
C ALA A 119 18.27 -12.84 4.21
N ASN A 120 18.23 -13.82 5.11
CA ASN A 120 16.99 -14.36 5.65
C ASN A 120 16.60 -13.57 6.91
N GLY A 121 15.61 -12.69 6.78
CA GLY A 121 15.09 -11.86 7.88
C GLY A 121 14.37 -12.66 8.97
N SER A 122 14.05 -13.94 8.70
CA SER A 122 13.49 -14.86 9.71
C SER A 122 14.52 -15.43 10.69
N GLY A 123 15.80 -15.06 10.55
CA GLY A 123 16.90 -15.51 11.44
C GLY A 123 17.39 -16.93 11.18
N GLY A 124 16.86 -17.59 10.14
CA GLY A 124 17.31 -18.91 9.67
C GLY A 124 18.53 -18.83 8.75
N ALA A 125 19.00 -20.01 8.31
CA ALA A 125 19.95 -20.08 7.20
C ALA A 125 19.27 -19.63 5.90
N LEU A 126 20.07 -19.19 4.91
CA LEU A 126 19.54 -18.87 3.60
C LEU A 126 19.17 -20.15 2.84
N PRO A 127 17.99 -20.24 2.20
CA PRO A 127 17.62 -21.35 1.34
C PRO A 127 18.64 -21.59 0.22
N SER A 128 18.92 -22.85 -0.12
CA SER A 128 19.85 -23.21 -1.19
C SER A 128 19.23 -23.04 -2.58
N GLY A 129 20.01 -22.56 -3.55
CA GLY A 129 19.59 -22.49 -4.95
C GLY A 129 18.74 -21.26 -5.31
N LEU A 130 18.71 -20.25 -4.44
CA LEU A 130 18.09 -18.96 -4.74
C LEU A 130 18.71 -18.33 -5.99
N THR A 131 17.84 -17.75 -6.82
CA THR A 131 18.20 -17.03 -8.04
C THR A 131 17.61 -15.62 -7.94
N VAL A 132 18.46 -14.62 -8.02
CA VAL A 132 18.09 -13.20 -8.08
C VAL A 132 18.04 -12.73 -9.53
N THR A 133 17.22 -11.73 -9.83
CA THR A 133 17.18 -11.05 -11.12
C THR A 133 17.66 -9.61 -10.95
N LEU A 134 18.78 -9.25 -11.57
CA LEU A 134 19.24 -7.88 -11.67
C LEU A 134 18.38 -7.11 -12.68
N ARG A 135 17.74 -6.05 -12.21
CA ARG A 135 16.98 -5.10 -13.01
C ARG A 135 17.75 -3.79 -13.11
N GLY A 136 17.92 -3.29 -14.32
CA GLY A 136 18.46 -1.96 -14.60
C GLY A 136 17.46 -1.16 -15.42
N PHE A 137 17.15 0.06 -14.99
CA PHE A 137 16.17 0.94 -15.62
C PHE A 137 16.83 2.26 -16.06
N ASP A 138 16.58 2.64 -17.31
CA ASP A 138 16.94 3.97 -17.80
C ASP A 138 15.72 4.89 -17.66
N MET A 139 15.91 5.99 -16.91
CA MET A 139 14.92 7.06 -16.88
C MET A 139 14.96 7.86 -18.19
N PRO A 140 13.83 8.03 -18.89
CA PRO A 140 13.78 8.85 -20.09
C PRO A 140 13.94 10.34 -19.75
N ALA A 141 14.38 11.13 -20.73
CA ALA A 141 14.67 12.55 -20.53
C ALA A 141 13.40 13.40 -20.32
N ASP A 142 12.25 12.90 -20.77
CA ASP A 142 10.92 13.43 -20.46
C ASP A 142 10.37 12.76 -19.19
N GLN A 143 10.20 13.57 -18.14
CA GLN A 143 9.74 13.13 -16.80
C GLN A 143 8.30 12.55 -16.76
N ASN A 144 7.64 12.40 -17.91
CA ASN A 144 6.28 11.88 -18.06
C ASN A 144 6.24 10.48 -18.71
N SER A 145 7.38 9.95 -19.17
CA SER A 145 7.47 8.61 -19.75
C SER A 145 7.97 7.58 -18.72
N ASP A 146 7.49 6.35 -18.83
CA ASP A 146 7.87 5.25 -17.93
C ASP A 146 9.36 4.87 -18.06
N PRO A 147 10.03 4.46 -16.96
CA PRO A 147 11.38 3.91 -17.03
C PRO A 147 11.47 2.68 -17.93
N THR A 148 12.46 2.63 -18.81
CA THR A 148 12.65 1.48 -19.70
C THR A 148 13.61 0.46 -19.09
N VAL A 149 13.28 -0.84 -19.16
CA VAL A 149 14.14 -1.91 -18.66
C VAL A 149 15.31 -2.11 -19.63
N ALA A 150 16.50 -1.71 -19.21
CA ALA A 150 17.74 -1.82 -19.99
C ALA A 150 18.59 -3.03 -19.58
N VAL A 151 18.50 -3.49 -18.33
CA VAL A 151 19.17 -4.70 -17.84
C VAL A 151 18.15 -5.62 -17.20
N ASN A 152 18.20 -6.91 -17.56
CA ASN A 152 17.39 -7.98 -16.98
C ASN A 152 18.21 -9.27 -17.00
N LEU A 153 18.95 -9.56 -15.93
CA LEU A 153 19.91 -10.67 -15.87
C LEU A 153 19.64 -11.57 -14.66
N PRO A 154 19.47 -12.89 -14.84
CA PRO A 154 19.40 -13.84 -13.73
C PRO A 154 20.79 -14.13 -13.16
N GLY A 155 20.89 -14.31 -11.84
CA GLY A 155 22.13 -14.60 -11.13
C GLY A 155 21.90 -15.53 -9.94
N THR A 156 22.82 -16.45 -9.70
CA THR A 156 22.73 -17.40 -8.58
C THR A 156 23.28 -16.78 -7.30
N VAL A 157 22.55 -16.94 -6.19
CA VAL A 157 23.00 -16.54 -4.86
C VAL A 157 23.88 -17.64 -4.26
N GLN A 158 25.03 -17.26 -3.72
CA GLN A 158 25.96 -18.16 -3.06
C GLN A 158 25.47 -18.57 -1.66
N PRO A 159 26.01 -19.66 -1.06
CA PRO A 159 25.61 -20.11 0.28
C PRO A 159 25.85 -19.11 1.42
N ASP A 160 26.70 -18.09 1.21
CA ASP A 160 26.94 -16.98 2.13
C ASP A 160 26.01 -15.77 1.89
N GLY A 161 25.06 -15.90 0.95
CA GLY A 161 24.13 -14.84 0.54
C GLY A 161 24.69 -13.87 -0.50
N SER A 162 25.96 -13.95 -0.90
CA SER A 162 26.54 -13.05 -1.90
C SER A 162 26.06 -13.37 -3.33
N TYR A 163 26.00 -12.35 -4.17
CA TYR A 163 25.85 -12.50 -5.62
C TYR A 163 26.65 -11.41 -6.36
N THR A 164 27.10 -11.74 -7.57
CA THR A 164 27.80 -10.80 -8.46
C THR A 164 27.40 -11.03 -9.91
N PHE A 165 27.13 -9.94 -10.62
CA PHE A 165 26.92 -9.88 -12.06
C PHE A 165 28.12 -9.20 -12.69
N GLU A 166 28.82 -9.89 -13.59
CA GLU A 166 30.01 -9.37 -14.27
C GLU A 166 29.67 -8.75 -15.62
N ASN A 167 30.48 -7.77 -16.06
CA ASN A 167 30.37 -7.10 -17.37
C ASN A 167 29.01 -6.41 -17.62
N VAL A 168 28.33 -5.93 -16.58
CA VAL A 168 27.07 -5.19 -16.70
C VAL A 168 27.35 -3.77 -17.21
N GLU A 169 26.54 -3.28 -18.15
CA GLU A 169 26.56 -1.89 -18.62
C GLU A 169 26.04 -0.93 -17.56
N ILE A 170 26.92 -0.12 -16.98
CA ILE A 170 26.65 0.77 -15.85
C ILE A 170 26.79 2.23 -16.31
N LEU A 171 25.70 2.77 -16.86
CA LEU A 171 25.60 4.18 -17.23
C LEU A 171 25.30 5.05 -16.00
N SER A 172 25.89 6.25 -15.93
CA SER A 172 25.53 7.25 -14.92
C SER A 172 24.05 7.64 -15.09
N GLY A 173 23.29 7.60 -14.00
CA GLY A 173 21.83 7.80 -13.97
C GLY A 173 20.98 6.53 -14.08
N ARG A 174 21.54 5.37 -14.47
CA ARG A 174 20.80 4.10 -14.56
C ARG A 174 20.44 3.59 -13.16
N ILE A 175 19.18 3.26 -12.93
CA ILE A 175 18.70 2.72 -11.64
C ILE A 175 18.90 1.20 -11.63
N PHE A 176 19.55 0.66 -10.60
CA PHE A 176 19.70 -0.79 -10.40
C PHE A 176 19.04 -1.26 -9.11
N LEU A 177 18.40 -2.42 -9.16
CA LEU A 177 17.91 -3.20 -8.02
C LEU A 177 17.95 -4.69 -8.36
N VAL A 178 17.82 -5.56 -7.35
CA VAL A 178 17.55 -7.00 -7.57
C VAL A 178 16.18 -7.39 -7.06
N GLU A 179 15.60 -8.38 -7.72
CA GLU A 179 14.34 -9.03 -7.35
C GLU A 179 14.57 -10.52 -7.08
N ILE A 180 13.74 -11.11 -6.21
CA ILE A 180 13.63 -12.57 -6.05
C ILE A 180 12.21 -12.95 -5.64
N THR A 181 11.69 -14.02 -6.23
CA THR A 181 10.46 -14.65 -5.73
C THR A 181 10.84 -15.81 -4.80
N TYR A 182 10.47 -15.72 -3.53
CA TYR A 182 10.68 -16.77 -2.55
C TYR A 182 9.35 -17.17 -1.90
N ALA A 183 9.05 -18.47 -1.89
CA ALA A 183 7.80 -19.04 -1.37
C ALA A 183 6.50 -18.34 -1.86
N GLY A 184 6.49 -17.89 -3.12
CA GLY A 184 5.35 -17.20 -3.74
C GLY A 184 5.27 -15.69 -3.47
N VAL A 185 6.19 -15.13 -2.67
CA VAL A 185 6.27 -13.70 -2.34
C VAL A 185 7.42 -13.06 -3.12
N ALA A 186 7.15 -11.92 -3.76
CA ALA A 186 8.14 -11.16 -4.52
C ALA A 186 8.86 -10.14 -3.62
N TYR A 187 10.17 -10.29 -3.47
CA TYR A 187 11.05 -9.40 -2.70
C TYR A 187 11.94 -8.61 -3.63
N GLN A 188 12.27 -7.37 -3.26
CA GLN A 188 13.21 -6.51 -3.97
C GLN A 188 14.20 -5.86 -3.01
N SER A 189 15.40 -5.54 -3.49
CA SER A 189 16.34 -4.68 -2.75
C SER A 189 15.88 -3.22 -2.78
N GLY A 190 16.48 -2.39 -1.91
CA GLY A 190 16.57 -0.96 -2.23
C GLY A 190 17.30 -0.75 -3.56
N TYR A 191 17.05 0.38 -4.22
CA TYR A 191 17.67 0.72 -5.50
C TYR A 191 18.90 1.63 -5.33
N ILE A 192 19.79 1.63 -6.33
CA ILE A 192 20.91 2.56 -6.47
C ILE A 192 20.81 3.25 -7.82
N ILE A 193 20.97 4.57 -7.84
CA ILE A 193 21.25 5.31 -9.07
C ILE A 193 22.75 5.19 -9.32
N ALA A 194 23.15 4.51 -10.38
CA ALA A 194 24.55 4.35 -10.74
C ALA A 194 25.18 5.69 -11.15
N ASP A 195 26.48 5.80 -10.90
CA ASP A 195 27.32 6.89 -11.40
C ASP A 195 28.48 6.35 -12.26
N GLN A 196 29.20 5.37 -11.71
CA GLN A 196 30.29 4.65 -12.37
C GLN A 196 30.38 3.20 -11.86
N PRO A 197 30.98 2.27 -12.61
CA PRO A 197 31.28 0.93 -12.13
C PRO A 197 32.39 0.92 -11.06
N PRO A 198 32.40 -0.05 -10.12
CA PRO A 198 31.38 -1.07 -9.86
C PRO A 198 30.22 -0.53 -9.00
N VAL A 199 29.08 -1.23 -9.00
CA VAL A 199 27.91 -0.90 -8.19
C VAL A 199 27.71 -1.95 -7.10
N SER A 200 27.44 -1.51 -5.87
CA SER A 200 27.02 -2.38 -4.77
C SER A 200 25.58 -2.03 -4.38
N LEU A 201 24.70 -3.02 -4.39
CA LEU A 201 23.28 -2.88 -4.06
C LEU A 201 23.04 -3.09 -2.55
N PRO A 202 22.00 -2.44 -1.98
CA PRO A 202 21.50 -2.76 -0.65
C PRO A 202 21.16 -4.24 -0.52
N THR A 203 21.33 -4.78 0.69
CA THR A 203 20.92 -6.15 1.01
C THR A 203 19.44 -6.36 0.73
N LEU A 204 19.13 -7.40 -0.03
CA LEU A 204 17.76 -7.87 -0.20
C LEU A 204 17.43 -8.80 0.98
N THR A 205 16.32 -8.56 1.67
CA THR A 205 15.86 -9.42 2.76
C THR A 205 14.66 -10.23 2.30
N ILE A 206 14.76 -11.56 2.39
CA ILE A 206 13.62 -12.48 2.24
C ILE A 206 13.15 -12.95 3.62
N TYR A 207 11.91 -13.42 3.70
CA TYR A 207 11.35 -14.00 4.92
C TYR A 207 10.69 -15.35 4.61
N GLU A 208 10.72 -16.25 5.59
CA GLU A 208 9.86 -17.44 5.62
C GLU A 208 8.39 -17.00 5.65
N VAL A 209 7.52 -17.79 5.01
CA VAL A 209 6.08 -17.48 4.90
C VAL A 209 5.26 -18.28 5.92
N THR A 210 4.12 -17.71 6.33
CA THR A 210 3.14 -18.33 7.22
C THR A 210 1.73 -17.85 6.86
N ASP A 211 0.71 -18.70 7.00
CA ASP A 211 -0.70 -18.36 6.86
C ASP A 211 -1.35 -17.94 8.21
N ASP A 212 -0.57 -17.95 9.29
CA ASP A 212 -1.04 -17.52 10.62
C ASP A 212 -1.17 -15.99 10.71
N THR A 213 -2.37 -15.51 10.43
CA THR A 213 -2.74 -14.09 10.56
C THR A 213 -2.72 -13.57 12.01
N SER A 214 -2.65 -14.44 13.03
CA SER A 214 -2.56 -14.00 14.44
C SER A 214 -1.22 -13.36 14.81
N LEU A 215 -0.22 -13.46 13.92
CA LEU A 215 1.06 -12.76 14.02
C LEU A 215 0.98 -11.26 13.63
N LEU A 216 -0.15 -10.82 13.06
CA LEU A 216 -0.39 -9.40 12.78
C LEU A 216 -0.86 -8.68 14.05
N ASN A 217 -0.20 -7.57 14.35
CA ASN A 217 -0.61 -6.67 15.42
C ASN A 217 -1.60 -5.64 14.84
N LEU A 218 -2.89 -5.78 15.16
CA LEU A 218 -3.92 -4.83 14.73
C LEU A 218 -3.96 -3.65 15.72
N GLU A 219 -3.20 -2.61 15.40
CA GLU A 219 -2.94 -1.50 16.32
C GLU A 219 -4.16 -0.61 16.50
N GLN A 220 -4.83 -0.24 15.40
CA GLN A 220 -5.99 0.64 15.42
C GLN A 220 -7.05 0.22 14.41
N VAL A 221 -8.33 0.41 14.77
CA VAL A 221 -9.44 0.39 13.82
C VAL A 221 -10.22 1.69 13.94
N HIS A 222 -10.30 2.47 12.86
CA HIS A 222 -11.15 3.65 12.78
C HIS A 222 -12.44 3.30 12.05
N ILE A 223 -13.59 3.57 12.68
CA ILE A 223 -14.92 3.33 12.11
C ILE A 223 -15.62 4.67 11.85
N ALA A 224 -15.99 4.91 10.60
CA ALA A 224 -16.66 6.12 10.14
C ALA A 224 -18.00 5.82 9.48
N PHE A 225 -18.89 6.81 9.48
CA PHE A 225 -20.24 6.69 8.91
C PHE A 225 -20.54 7.83 7.93
N ASP A 226 -20.83 7.48 6.67
CA ASP A 226 -21.31 8.40 5.64
C ASP A 226 -22.81 8.15 5.40
N TYR A 227 -23.61 9.22 5.49
CA TYR A 227 -25.07 9.23 5.34
C TYR A 227 -25.52 9.97 4.06
N SER A 228 -24.62 10.15 3.08
CA SER A 228 -24.91 10.86 1.84
C SER A 228 -25.95 10.15 0.95
N THR A 229 -26.09 8.83 1.09
CA THR A 229 -27.08 8.02 0.35
C THR A 229 -28.35 7.84 1.19
N PRO A 230 -29.56 8.07 0.65
CA PRO A 230 -30.81 7.80 1.36
C PRO A 230 -30.96 6.32 1.77
N ASP A 231 -31.64 6.10 2.90
CA ASP A 231 -32.06 4.79 3.44
C ASP A 231 -30.93 3.76 3.74
N VAL A 232 -29.66 4.15 3.58
CA VAL A 232 -28.47 3.37 3.97
C VAL A 232 -27.46 4.25 4.71
N VAL A 233 -26.60 3.62 5.51
CA VAL A 233 -25.36 4.21 6.00
C VAL A 233 -24.18 3.45 5.38
N GLN A 234 -23.25 4.16 4.77
CA GLN A 234 -21.98 3.59 4.35
C GLN A 234 -21.03 3.62 5.55
N VAL A 235 -20.58 2.43 5.96
CA VAL A 235 -19.58 2.25 7.00
C VAL A 235 -18.22 2.15 6.32
N ILE A 236 -17.25 2.90 6.84
CA ILE A 236 -15.86 2.88 6.37
C ILE A 236 -15.00 2.51 7.57
N GLU A 237 -14.32 1.36 7.48
CA GLU A 237 -13.43 0.85 8.53
C GLU A 237 -11.98 0.88 8.01
N LEU A 238 -11.10 1.63 8.66
CA LEU A 238 -9.66 1.58 8.42
C LEU A 238 -8.99 0.73 9.49
N TYR A 239 -8.44 -0.40 9.08
CA TYR A 239 -7.60 -1.29 9.88
C TYR A 239 -6.14 -0.88 9.71
N ILE A 240 -5.50 -0.39 10.78
CA ILE A 240 -4.08 -0.05 10.84
C ILE A 240 -3.36 -1.15 11.62
N MET A 241 -2.41 -1.82 10.97
CA MET A 241 -1.73 -2.99 11.53
C MET A 241 -0.24 -3.00 11.21
N SER A 242 0.54 -3.71 12.03
CA SER A 242 1.95 -3.99 11.75
C SER A 242 2.22 -5.49 11.77
N ASN A 243 3.26 -5.90 11.02
CA ASN A 243 3.85 -7.22 11.17
C ASN A 243 5.19 -7.06 11.87
N THR A 244 5.19 -7.27 13.19
CA THR A 244 6.41 -7.27 14.04
C THR A 244 6.99 -8.67 14.25
N SER A 245 6.44 -9.69 13.56
CA SER A 245 7.00 -11.04 13.55
C SER A 245 8.24 -11.11 12.66
N THR A 246 8.88 -12.27 12.61
CA THR A 246 10.01 -12.53 11.72
C THR A 246 9.61 -13.24 10.42
N GLN A 247 8.31 -13.35 10.12
CA GLN A 247 7.77 -14.08 8.96
C GLN A 247 6.87 -13.19 8.10
N ALA A 248 6.80 -13.47 6.80
CA ALA A 248 5.82 -12.86 5.92
C ALA A 248 4.46 -13.56 6.09
N VAL A 249 3.44 -12.82 6.54
CA VAL A 249 2.09 -13.33 6.72
C VAL A 249 1.37 -13.31 5.38
N LEU A 250 1.05 -14.50 4.85
CA LEU A 250 0.30 -14.70 3.62
C LEU A 250 -1.20 -14.64 3.89
N VAL A 251 -1.92 -13.90 3.06
CA VAL A 251 -3.36 -13.69 3.15
C VAL A 251 -3.99 -14.06 1.82
N THR A 252 -4.59 -15.25 1.79
CA THR A 252 -5.36 -15.73 0.64
C THR A 252 -6.70 -15.00 0.56
N THR A 253 -7.02 -14.46 -0.62
CA THR A 253 -8.26 -13.71 -0.86
C THR A 253 -8.63 -13.72 -2.35
N ASP A 254 -9.92 -13.72 -2.65
CA ASP A 254 -10.51 -13.48 -3.97
C ASP A 254 -10.85 -12.00 -4.22
N GLY A 255 -10.52 -11.12 -3.27
CA GLY A 255 -10.88 -9.70 -3.25
C GLY A 255 -12.27 -9.41 -2.66
N ALA A 256 -13.12 -10.43 -2.46
CA ALA A 256 -14.46 -10.28 -1.89
C ALA A 256 -14.49 -10.49 -0.36
N SER A 257 -13.46 -11.10 0.22
CA SER A 257 -13.33 -11.30 1.67
C SER A 257 -11.86 -11.32 2.12
N ILE A 258 -11.58 -10.84 3.34
CA ILE A 258 -10.25 -10.84 3.95
C ILE A 258 -10.31 -11.68 5.24
N PRO A 259 -9.52 -12.76 5.40
CA PRO A 259 -9.67 -13.75 6.49
C PRO A 259 -9.72 -13.20 7.92
N PHE A 260 -9.05 -12.08 8.21
CA PHE A 260 -9.02 -11.45 9.54
C PHE A 260 -10.01 -10.28 9.71
N VAL A 261 -10.73 -9.89 8.65
CA VAL A 261 -11.77 -8.85 8.71
C VAL A 261 -13.14 -9.50 8.73
N HIS A 262 -13.86 -9.36 9.85
CA HIS A 262 -15.25 -9.79 9.94
C HIS A 262 -16.18 -8.65 9.48
N LEU A 263 -17.24 -8.99 8.77
CA LEU A 263 -18.27 -8.03 8.36
C LEU A 263 -19.51 -8.14 9.27
N PRO A 264 -20.19 -7.04 9.62
CA PRO A 264 -21.36 -7.09 10.47
C PRO A 264 -22.57 -7.68 9.73
N GLU A 265 -23.59 -8.13 10.48
CA GLU A 265 -24.82 -8.64 9.89
C GLU A 265 -25.52 -7.57 9.03
N GLY A 266 -25.94 -7.96 7.83
CA GLY A 266 -26.61 -7.07 6.88
C GLY A 266 -25.68 -6.23 6.00
N ALA A 267 -24.35 -6.38 6.11
CA ALA A 267 -23.39 -5.71 5.23
C ALA A 267 -23.61 -6.07 3.75
N ALA A 268 -23.77 -5.04 2.93
CA ALA A 268 -23.89 -5.12 1.47
C ALA A 268 -22.83 -4.26 0.78
N ASN A 269 -22.66 -4.43 -0.54
CA ASN A 269 -21.78 -3.60 -1.38
C ASN A 269 -20.34 -3.46 -0.84
N VAL A 270 -19.81 -4.59 -0.33
CA VAL A 270 -18.50 -4.67 0.33
C VAL A 270 -17.37 -4.43 -0.68
N ASN A 271 -16.41 -3.60 -0.30
CA ASN A 271 -15.20 -3.32 -1.08
C ASN A 271 -13.98 -3.15 -0.16
N PHE A 272 -12.83 -3.69 -0.58
CA PHE A 272 -11.56 -3.57 0.15
C PHE A 272 -10.56 -2.75 -0.65
N GLN A 273 -9.83 -1.86 0.02
CA GLN A 273 -8.84 -0.96 -0.59
C GLN A 273 -7.60 -0.85 0.30
N VAL A 274 -6.42 -0.67 -0.31
CA VAL A 274 -5.21 -0.26 0.41
C VAL A 274 -5.36 1.20 0.82
N ALA A 275 -5.07 1.53 2.08
CA ALA A 275 -5.15 2.90 2.57
C ALA A 275 -4.04 3.78 1.96
N SER A 276 -4.36 5.05 1.72
CA SER A 276 -3.34 6.03 1.33
C SER A 276 -2.30 6.18 2.43
N GLY A 277 -1.02 6.10 2.09
CA GLY A 277 0.09 6.11 3.06
C GLY A 277 0.42 4.76 3.69
N SER A 278 -0.33 3.69 3.39
CA SER A 278 0.04 2.32 3.78
C SER A 278 1.39 1.90 3.22
N ALA A 279 2.13 1.09 3.97
CA ALA A 279 3.17 0.24 3.42
C ALA A 279 2.61 -0.67 2.30
N ALA A 280 3.48 -1.04 1.34
CA ALA A 280 3.09 -1.83 0.19
C ALA A 280 2.78 -3.29 0.58
N PHE A 281 1.55 -3.71 0.34
CA PHE A 281 1.17 -5.13 0.36
C PHE A 281 1.84 -5.85 -0.82
N VAL A 282 2.48 -6.99 -0.58
CA VAL A 282 3.16 -7.74 -1.64
C VAL A 282 2.18 -8.69 -2.30
N GLY A 283 1.80 -8.44 -3.55
CA GLY A 283 0.88 -9.31 -4.29
C GLY A 283 1.45 -10.73 -4.47
N THR A 284 0.58 -11.74 -4.38
CA THR A 284 0.89 -13.16 -4.62
C THR A 284 -0.14 -13.77 -5.57
N GLU A 285 0.06 -15.02 -6.01
CA GLU A 285 -0.86 -15.70 -6.95
C GLU A 285 -2.30 -15.85 -6.43
N THR A 286 -2.51 -15.79 -5.11
CA THR A 286 -3.80 -16.09 -4.46
C THR A 286 -4.24 -15.02 -3.45
N GLY A 287 -3.62 -13.84 -3.48
CA GLY A 287 -3.89 -12.75 -2.55
C GLY A 287 -2.67 -11.85 -2.36
N PHE A 288 -2.26 -11.65 -1.11
CA PHE A 288 -1.11 -10.80 -0.78
C PHE A 288 -0.36 -11.28 0.46
N ALA A 289 0.84 -10.76 0.68
CA ALA A 289 1.63 -10.97 1.89
C ALA A 289 1.96 -9.63 2.58
N LEU A 290 1.93 -9.65 3.91
CA LEU A 290 2.44 -8.60 4.78
C LEU A 290 3.81 -9.04 5.28
N VAL A 291 4.87 -8.40 4.80
CA VAL A 291 6.25 -8.67 5.23
C VAL A 291 6.55 -7.93 6.54
N PRO A 292 7.53 -8.38 7.35
CA PRO A 292 8.00 -7.59 8.48
C PRO A 292 8.51 -6.21 8.02
N LEU A 293 8.01 -5.16 8.66
CA LEU A 293 8.27 -3.77 8.28
C LEU A 293 9.39 -3.14 9.11
N PRO A 294 10.14 -2.17 8.54
CA PRO A 294 10.97 -1.25 9.34
C PRO A 294 10.12 -0.43 10.32
N GLU A 295 10.74 0.03 11.40
CA GLU A 295 10.08 0.89 12.40
C GLU A 295 9.42 2.12 11.77
N GLY A 296 8.21 2.45 12.25
CA GLY A 296 7.43 3.59 11.79
C GLY A 296 6.63 3.36 10.49
N GLN A 297 6.71 2.18 9.86
CA GLN A 297 5.82 1.79 8.77
C GLN A 297 4.68 0.89 9.27
N GLN A 298 3.48 1.11 8.74
CA GLN A 298 2.27 0.36 9.06
C GLN A 298 1.52 -0.02 7.77
N TYR A 299 0.78 -1.11 7.83
CA TYR A 299 -0.20 -1.49 6.81
C TYR A 299 -1.56 -0.86 7.14
N GLY A 300 -2.20 -0.29 6.13
CA GLY A 300 -3.56 0.24 6.21
C GLY A 300 -4.48 -0.45 5.21
N LEU A 301 -5.55 -1.08 5.71
CA LEU A 301 -6.60 -1.72 4.91
C LEU A 301 -7.93 -1.03 5.19
N VAL A 302 -8.58 -0.53 4.15
CA VAL A 302 -9.91 0.08 4.23
C VAL A 302 -10.95 -0.93 3.77
N ALA A 303 -11.90 -1.27 4.64
CA ALA A 303 -13.14 -1.94 4.28
C ALA A 303 -14.26 -0.90 4.16
N VAL A 304 -15.05 -0.97 3.09
CA VAL A 304 -16.23 -0.13 2.88
C VAL A 304 -17.42 -1.05 2.64
N PHE A 305 -18.52 -0.82 3.32
CA PHE A 305 -19.77 -1.57 3.11
C PHE A 305 -20.97 -0.71 3.48
N GLU A 306 -22.16 -1.13 3.06
CA GLU A 306 -23.41 -0.43 3.31
C GLU A 306 -24.31 -1.25 4.25
N LEU A 307 -25.00 -0.55 5.15
CA LEU A 307 -26.02 -1.11 6.03
C LEU A 307 -27.35 -0.35 5.85
N PRO A 308 -28.51 -1.03 5.82
CA PRO A 308 -29.81 -0.37 5.78
C PRO A 308 -30.03 0.54 7.00
N TYR A 309 -30.38 1.81 6.78
CA TYR A 309 -30.49 2.81 7.84
C TYR A 309 -31.71 3.72 7.66
N GLU A 310 -32.71 3.56 8.54
CA GLU A 310 -33.85 4.47 8.60
C GLU A 310 -33.62 5.64 9.58
N LYS A 311 -33.46 5.30 10.88
CA LYS A 311 -33.36 6.26 12.00
C LYS A 311 -32.45 5.77 13.14
N LYS A 312 -32.16 4.47 13.14
CA LYS A 312 -31.45 3.74 14.18
C LYS A 312 -30.93 2.44 13.55
N ILE A 313 -29.69 2.08 13.86
CA ILE A 313 -29.13 0.75 13.59
C ILE A 313 -28.34 0.28 14.80
N THR A 314 -28.28 -1.04 14.99
CA THR A 314 -27.30 -1.68 15.89
C THR A 314 -26.22 -2.30 15.02
N LEU A 315 -25.00 -1.77 15.11
CA LEU A 315 -23.80 -2.35 14.53
C LEU A 315 -23.18 -3.29 15.56
N THR A 316 -22.84 -4.51 15.17
CA THR A 316 -22.06 -5.45 15.96
C THR A 316 -20.84 -5.84 15.17
N GLN A 317 -19.69 -5.25 15.52
CA GLN A 317 -18.43 -5.47 14.82
C GLN A 317 -17.55 -6.44 15.60
N SER A 318 -17.18 -7.55 14.97
CA SER A 318 -16.37 -8.61 15.59
C SER A 318 -14.91 -8.50 15.16
N PHE A 319 -13.98 -8.68 16.09
CA PHE A 319 -12.55 -8.60 15.80
C PHE A 319 -11.90 -9.97 16.00
N LEU A 320 -11.34 -10.54 14.93
CA LEU A 320 -10.64 -11.83 14.99
C LEU A 320 -9.24 -11.70 15.61
N LEU A 321 -8.60 -10.55 15.39
CA LEU A 321 -7.35 -10.14 16.04
C LEU A 321 -7.66 -9.25 17.25
N ALA A 322 -6.73 -9.17 18.20
CA ALA A 322 -6.83 -8.18 19.28
C ALA A 322 -6.56 -6.78 18.71
N VAL A 323 -7.35 -5.78 19.11
CA VAL A 323 -7.21 -4.40 18.66
C VAL A 323 -6.68 -3.52 19.79
N GLY A 324 -5.56 -2.83 19.55
CA GLY A 324 -5.01 -1.87 20.52
C GLY A 324 -6.00 -0.74 20.84
N LYS A 325 -6.60 -0.14 19.80
CA LYS A 325 -7.66 0.87 19.94
C LYS A 325 -8.68 0.84 18.81
N VAL A 326 -9.97 0.90 19.13
CA VAL A 326 -11.05 1.18 18.19
C VAL A 326 -11.54 2.61 18.42
N THR A 327 -11.57 3.44 17.38
CA THR A 327 -12.10 4.81 17.44
C THR A 327 -13.27 4.97 16.47
N ILE A 328 -14.42 5.37 16.97
CA ILE A 328 -15.64 5.61 16.21
C ILE A 328 -15.83 7.11 16.01
N PHE A 329 -16.04 7.51 14.76
CA PHE A 329 -16.23 8.90 14.33
C PHE A 329 -17.69 9.10 13.93
N ALA A 330 -18.50 9.63 14.84
CA ALA A 330 -19.90 9.94 14.58
C ALA A 330 -20.06 11.41 14.18
N PRO A 331 -20.63 11.74 13.00
CA PRO A 331 -20.91 13.13 12.65
C PRO A 331 -21.82 13.82 13.69
N GLU A 332 -21.64 15.13 13.89
CA GLU A 332 -22.54 15.92 14.74
C GLU A 332 -24.02 15.66 14.39
N GLY A 333 -24.88 15.54 15.41
CA GLY A 333 -26.29 15.13 15.27
C GLY A 333 -26.54 13.61 15.30
N VAL A 334 -25.52 12.77 15.06
CA VAL A 334 -25.59 11.30 15.24
C VAL A 334 -25.22 10.94 16.68
N LYS A 335 -26.05 10.12 17.33
CA LYS A 335 -25.83 9.64 18.70
C LYS A 335 -25.43 8.18 18.70
N VAL A 336 -24.26 7.89 19.29
CA VAL A 336 -23.76 6.54 19.55
C VAL A 336 -24.13 6.12 20.97
N ARG A 337 -24.44 4.83 21.17
CA ARG A 337 -24.52 4.18 22.48
C ARG A 337 -23.86 2.81 22.40
N GLY A 338 -22.71 2.64 23.05
CA GLY A 338 -22.03 1.34 23.22
C GLY A 338 -22.35 0.70 24.57
N GLY A 339 -21.60 -0.36 24.91
CA GLY A 339 -21.48 -0.85 26.28
C GLY A 339 -20.52 -0.01 27.13
N ASP A 340 -20.18 -0.49 28.32
CA ASP A 340 -19.30 0.20 29.27
C ASP A 340 -17.84 0.30 28.77
N GLU A 341 -17.47 -0.48 27.75
CA GLU A 341 -16.18 -0.46 27.06
C GLU A 341 -15.95 0.79 26.18
N LEU A 342 -17.00 1.56 25.87
CA LEU A 342 -16.93 2.67 24.93
C LEU A 342 -16.92 4.04 25.65
N VAL A 343 -15.77 4.71 25.62
CA VAL A 343 -15.54 6.02 26.26
C VAL A 343 -15.79 7.16 25.27
N ASP A 344 -16.68 8.09 25.62
CA ASP A 344 -16.92 9.32 24.86
C ASP A 344 -15.76 10.31 25.05
N GLN A 345 -15.10 10.70 23.96
CA GLN A 345 -13.96 11.62 23.91
C GLN A 345 -14.36 13.06 23.55
N GLY A 346 -15.66 13.35 23.41
CA GLY A 346 -16.19 14.67 23.07
C GLY A 346 -16.26 14.97 21.57
N LEU A 347 -16.67 16.19 21.25
CA LEU A 347 -16.61 16.75 19.90
C LEU A 347 -15.17 17.19 19.57
N GLN A 348 -14.70 16.87 18.37
CA GLN A 348 -13.45 17.38 17.81
C GLN A 348 -13.66 17.81 16.35
N ASP A 349 -12.94 18.84 15.93
CA ASP A 349 -12.94 19.33 14.56
C ASP A 349 -11.91 18.59 13.70
N PHE A 350 -12.37 17.95 12.62
CA PHE A 350 -11.52 17.39 11.57
C PHE A 350 -11.77 18.13 10.26
N SER A 351 -10.87 19.06 9.93
CA SER A 351 -10.90 19.85 8.68
C SER A 351 -12.18 20.67 8.46
N GLY A 352 -12.75 21.25 9.53
CA GLY A 352 -13.99 22.03 9.49
C GLY A 352 -15.27 21.18 9.61
N THR A 353 -15.14 19.92 10.04
CA THR A 353 -16.27 19.00 10.28
C THR A 353 -16.21 18.49 11.71
N MET A 354 -17.26 18.72 12.48
CA MET A 354 -17.37 18.24 13.86
C MET A 354 -17.76 16.77 13.91
N TYR A 355 -16.94 15.97 14.59
CA TYR A 355 -17.24 14.58 14.92
C TYR A 355 -17.25 14.40 16.43
N GLN A 356 -18.22 13.65 16.94
CA GLN A 356 -18.17 13.07 18.27
C GLN A 356 -17.35 11.79 18.21
N LEU A 357 -16.29 11.70 19.02
CA LEU A 357 -15.39 10.55 19.04
C LEU A 357 -15.73 9.65 20.21
N TYR A 358 -15.70 8.35 19.95
CA TYR A 358 -15.84 7.33 20.97
C TYR A 358 -14.71 6.31 20.83
N GLU A 359 -14.08 5.92 21.93
CA GLU A 359 -12.93 5.01 21.92
C GLU A 359 -13.14 3.81 22.84
N ALA A 360 -12.69 2.65 22.36
CA ALA A 360 -12.49 1.43 23.15
C ALA A 360 -11.03 0.97 23.00
N THR A 361 -10.37 0.62 24.08
CA THR A 361 -8.97 0.14 24.07
C THR A 361 -8.89 -1.33 24.43
N ASP A 362 -7.79 -1.99 24.07
CA ASP A 362 -7.44 -3.35 24.47
C ASP A 362 -8.55 -4.39 24.14
N VAL A 363 -9.17 -4.23 22.97
CA VAL A 363 -10.29 -5.05 22.50
C VAL A 363 -9.76 -6.45 22.19
N ALA A 364 -10.18 -7.45 22.98
CA ALA A 364 -9.63 -8.79 22.90
C ALA A 364 -9.95 -9.52 21.58
N ALA A 365 -9.03 -10.37 21.13
CA ALA A 365 -9.26 -11.26 19.99
C ALA A 365 -10.50 -12.15 20.20
N GLY A 366 -11.35 -12.25 19.18
CA GLY A 366 -12.62 -12.96 19.20
C GLY A 366 -13.77 -12.23 19.91
N SER A 367 -13.56 -11.00 20.38
CA SER A 367 -14.63 -10.18 20.97
C SER A 367 -15.41 -9.37 19.92
N SER A 368 -16.53 -8.78 20.33
CA SER A 368 -17.34 -7.91 19.49
C SER A 368 -17.74 -6.61 20.19
N LEU A 369 -17.62 -5.51 19.45
CA LEU A 369 -18.07 -4.18 19.85
C LEU A 369 -19.49 -3.96 19.33
N THR A 370 -20.46 -3.78 20.23
CA THR A 370 -21.86 -3.55 19.86
C THR A 370 -22.24 -2.10 20.13
N VAL A 371 -22.57 -1.35 19.07
CA VAL A 371 -22.97 0.05 19.17
C VAL A 371 -24.31 0.30 18.49
N THR A 372 -25.14 1.11 19.15
CA THR A 372 -26.38 1.63 18.60
C THR A 372 -26.16 3.04 18.07
N LEU A 373 -26.30 3.23 16.76
CA LEU A 373 -26.31 4.54 16.11
C LEU A 373 -27.75 5.03 15.97
N SER A 374 -27.99 6.33 16.14
CA SER A 374 -29.33 6.92 15.95
C SER A 374 -29.27 8.41 15.61
N GLY A 375 -30.29 8.90 14.90
CA GLY A 375 -30.35 10.28 14.42
C GLY A 375 -29.95 10.40 12.96
N LYS A 376 -29.40 11.55 12.58
CA LYS A 376 -28.83 11.84 11.27
C LYS A 376 -27.80 12.97 11.44
N PRO A 377 -26.82 13.14 10.53
CA PRO A 377 -25.95 14.29 10.58
C PRO A 377 -26.75 15.59 10.63
N GLU A 378 -26.36 16.50 11.52
CA GLU A 378 -26.83 17.87 11.52
C GLU A 378 -26.23 18.54 10.28
N ALA A 379 -27.08 18.81 9.29
CA ALA A 379 -26.60 19.13 7.96
C ALA A 379 -25.81 20.44 7.96
N ALA A 380 -24.55 20.37 7.54
CA ALA A 380 -23.90 21.50 6.89
C ALA A 380 -24.83 21.97 5.76
N GLY A 381 -25.37 23.18 5.91
CA GLY A 381 -26.60 23.59 5.22
C GLY A 381 -26.53 23.51 3.69
N GLU A 382 -27.63 23.06 3.07
CA GLU A 382 -28.04 23.09 1.65
C GLU A 382 -27.00 23.51 0.58
N ALA A 383 -25.79 22.93 0.59
CA ALA A 383 -24.73 23.24 -0.39
C ALA A 383 -23.66 22.13 -0.57
N ALA A 384 -23.82 20.95 0.04
CA ALA A 384 -22.74 19.96 0.20
C ALA A 384 -23.06 18.58 -0.40
N THR A 385 -23.45 18.51 -1.67
CA THR A 385 -23.77 17.22 -2.34
C THR A 385 -22.55 16.48 -2.88
N ASP A 386 -21.38 17.12 -3.01
CA ASP A 386 -20.17 16.52 -3.61
C ASP A 386 -18.92 16.48 -2.71
N THR A 387 -18.90 17.22 -1.59
CA THR A 387 -17.67 17.44 -0.80
C THR A 387 -17.53 16.55 0.44
N VAL A 388 -18.64 16.07 1.02
CA VAL A 388 -18.64 15.29 2.27
C VAL A 388 -17.96 13.94 2.09
N SER A 389 -18.24 13.21 1.00
CA SER A 389 -17.62 11.92 0.73
C SER A 389 -16.10 12.01 0.50
N ALA A 390 -15.61 13.14 -0.04
CA ALA A 390 -14.18 13.40 -0.19
C ALA A 390 -13.51 13.70 1.16
N ALA A 391 -14.13 14.57 1.98
CA ALA A 391 -13.61 14.90 3.32
C ALA A 391 -13.52 13.65 4.22
N THR A 392 -14.55 12.79 4.23
CA THR A 392 -14.57 11.56 5.03
C THR A 392 -13.47 10.58 4.61
N LYS A 393 -13.19 10.47 3.30
CA LYS A 393 -12.08 9.64 2.79
C LYS A 393 -10.70 10.23 3.08
N GLN A 394 -10.60 11.54 3.29
CA GLN A 394 -9.32 12.25 3.43
C GLN A 394 -8.81 12.32 4.89
N TRP A 395 -9.67 12.25 5.91
CA TRP A 395 -9.20 12.27 7.32
C TRP A 395 -8.72 10.92 7.84
N LEU A 396 -9.22 9.79 7.29
CA LEU A 396 -8.72 8.45 7.63
C LEU A 396 -7.20 8.30 7.36
N ILE A 397 -6.66 9.11 6.45
CA ILE A 397 -5.24 9.20 6.11
C ILE A 397 -4.37 9.66 7.31
N ILE A 398 -4.92 10.41 8.26
CA ILE A 398 -4.16 11.00 9.38
C ILE A 398 -3.79 9.94 10.44
N GLY A 399 -4.51 8.82 10.50
CA GLY A 399 -4.30 7.75 11.49
C GLY A 399 -2.90 7.12 11.48
N LEU A 400 -2.28 6.96 10.31
CA LEU A 400 -0.93 6.40 10.19
C LEU A 400 0.19 7.40 10.56
N GLY A 401 -0.10 8.71 10.70
CA GLY A 401 0.92 9.75 10.74
C GLY A 401 1.19 10.39 12.11
N THR A 402 0.18 10.50 12.98
CA THR A 402 0.24 11.46 14.10
C THR A 402 -0.25 10.94 15.47
N GLY A 403 -0.47 9.64 15.63
CA GLY A 403 -0.93 9.05 16.90
C GLY A 403 -0.02 9.29 18.11
N GLY A 404 1.28 9.53 17.89
CA GLY A 404 2.27 9.69 18.97
C GLY A 404 2.26 11.05 19.70
N MET A 405 1.95 12.16 19.01
CA MET A 405 2.17 13.49 19.60
C MET A 405 1.16 13.88 20.68
N ALA A 406 -0.10 13.41 20.59
CA ALA A 406 -1.11 13.69 21.62
C ALA A 406 -0.76 13.02 22.97
N LEU A 407 -0.27 11.78 22.94
CA LEU A 407 0.13 11.05 24.15
C LEU A 407 1.42 11.61 24.77
N VAL A 408 2.35 12.13 23.96
CA VAL A 408 3.51 12.88 24.48
C VAL A 408 3.06 14.16 25.18
N SER A 409 2.13 14.94 24.59
CA SER A 409 1.63 16.17 25.21
C SER A 409 0.89 15.92 26.53
N VAL A 410 0.01 14.93 26.60
CA VAL A 410 -0.69 14.55 27.84
C VAL A 410 0.27 13.94 28.86
N GLY A 411 1.23 13.12 28.42
CA GLY A 411 2.27 12.54 29.28
C GLY A 411 3.17 13.60 29.90
N LEU A 412 3.61 14.59 29.12
CA LEU A 412 4.41 15.72 29.62
C LEU A 412 3.61 16.58 30.60
N PHE A 413 2.33 16.86 30.29
CA PHE A 413 1.44 17.62 31.17
C PHE A 413 1.22 16.92 32.53
N LEU A 414 0.98 15.60 32.53
CA LEU A 414 0.83 14.82 33.76
C LEU A 414 2.15 14.72 34.54
N PHE A 415 3.28 14.52 33.86
CA PHE A 415 4.61 14.49 34.49
C PHE A 415 4.99 15.85 35.13
N MET A 416 4.67 16.97 34.48
CA MET A 416 4.84 18.31 35.04
C MET A 416 3.90 18.56 36.23
N ARG A 417 2.64 18.09 36.16
CA ARG A 417 1.67 18.22 37.25
C ARG A 417 2.07 17.46 38.51
N ASP A 418 2.61 16.25 38.36
CA ASP A 418 3.00 15.41 39.50
C ASP A 418 4.29 15.93 40.17
N ARG A 419 5.22 16.48 39.36
CA ARG A 419 6.42 17.15 39.88
C ARG A 419 6.11 18.43 40.67
N LYS A 420 5.00 19.13 40.37
CA LYS A 420 4.55 20.29 41.17
C LYS A 420 3.97 19.90 42.55
N ARG A 421 3.59 18.64 42.77
CA ARG A 421 3.10 18.14 44.07
C ARG A 421 4.18 17.58 45.00
N SER A 422 5.41 17.41 44.54
CA SER A 422 6.52 16.87 45.34
C SER A 422 7.48 17.95 45.89
N LEU A 423 7.09 19.23 45.82
CA LEU A 423 7.92 20.36 46.29
C LEU A 423 7.22 21.26 47.32
N GLU A 424 5.95 21.04 47.63
CA GLU A 424 5.18 21.80 48.63
C GLU A 424 4.61 20.81 49.66
N GLY A 425 5.44 20.51 50.65
CA GLY A 425 5.03 19.78 51.84
C GLY A 425 5.88 20.24 53.02
N GLU A 426 5.44 21.31 53.68
CA GLU A 426 5.61 21.63 55.11
C GLU A 426 5.02 23.04 55.37
N ASP A 427 4.15 23.14 56.39
CA ASP A 427 3.77 24.32 57.20
C ASP A 427 3.13 25.55 56.50
N GLU A 428 2.17 26.31 57.05
CA GLU A 428 1.10 26.19 58.05
C GLU A 428 0.38 27.57 58.07
N GLU A 429 -0.88 27.64 58.54
CA GLU A 429 -1.65 28.83 58.99
C GLU A 429 -2.20 29.93 58.02
N GLU A 430 -3.55 29.99 58.04
CA GLU A 430 -4.50 31.13 58.10
C GLU A 430 -4.66 32.25 57.03
N SER A 431 -5.97 32.48 56.75
CA SER A 431 -6.70 33.75 56.57
C SER A 431 -7.10 34.27 55.17
N GLU A 432 -8.44 34.26 54.99
CA GLU A 432 -9.35 35.27 54.42
C GLU A 432 -9.23 35.80 52.97
N GLU A 433 -10.35 35.62 52.26
CA GLU A 433 -11.03 36.48 51.26
C GLU A 433 -10.24 37.52 50.44
N GLY A 434 -10.40 37.48 49.11
CA GLY A 434 -10.39 38.71 48.31
C GLY A 434 -10.01 38.59 46.83
N GLU A 435 -10.96 39.01 45.98
CA GLU A 435 -10.75 39.82 44.76
C GLU A 435 -10.10 39.20 43.51
N GLU A 436 -10.89 39.23 42.42
CA GLU A 436 -10.41 39.17 41.03
C GLU A 436 -9.76 40.53 40.68
N GLU A 437 -8.49 40.57 40.25
CA GLU A 437 -7.99 41.56 39.28
C GLU A 437 -6.91 40.90 38.38
N GLY A 438 -6.70 41.48 37.20
CA GLY A 438 -6.09 40.77 36.07
C GLY A 438 -4.56 40.72 36.03
N GLU A 439 -4.03 39.69 35.38
CA GLU A 439 -2.63 39.65 34.93
C GLU A 439 -2.57 40.11 33.45
N GLU A 440 -1.89 41.23 33.22
CA GLU A 440 -1.58 41.70 31.86
C GLU A 440 -0.47 40.84 31.22
N GLU A 441 -0.60 40.60 29.92
CA GLU A 441 0.26 39.72 29.13
C GLU A 441 1.76 40.12 29.18
N ASN A 442 2.63 39.16 29.54
CA ASN A 442 4.03 39.16 29.10
C ASN A 442 4.23 38.15 27.96
N ALA A 443 3.46 38.32 26.88
CA ALA A 443 3.48 37.45 25.70
C ALA A 443 4.88 37.27 25.06
N SER A 444 5.81 38.20 25.30
CA SER A 444 7.20 38.10 24.85
C SER A 444 8.07 37.12 25.64
N GLU A 445 7.70 36.75 26.88
CA GLU A 445 8.43 35.75 27.66
C GLU A 445 8.02 34.32 27.27
N ASP A 446 6.72 34.07 27.08
CA ASP A 446 6.22 32.78 26.56
C ASP A 446 6.76 32.49 25.15
N ASP A 447 6.75 33.49 24.25
CA ASP A 447 7.31 33.36 22.90
C ASP A 447 8.83 33.08 22.92
N ARG A 448 9.56 33.66 23.88
CA ARG A 448 11.00 33.45 24.06
C ARG A 448 11.29 32.03 24.53
N ASP A 449 10.54 31.56 25.52
CA ASP A 449 10.79 30.27 26.16
C ASP A 449 10.33 29.12 25.24
N ALA A 450 9.23 29.28 24.49
CA ALA A 450 8.84 28.37 23.41
C ALA A 450 9.91 28.23 22.30
N ILE A 451 10.63 29.31 21.97
CA ILE A 451 11.74 29.26 21.00
C ILE A 451 13.00 28.60 21.59
N LEU A 452 13.23 28.74 22.90
CA LEU A 452 14.31 28.03 23.58
C LEU A 452 14.07 26.51 23.59
N ASP A 453 12.85 26.07 23.89
CA ASP A 453 12.46 24.66 23.82
C ASP A 453 12.56 24.10 22.39
N ALA A 454 12.16 24.88 21.38
CA ALA A 454 12.34 24.51 19.97
C ALA A 454 13.82 24.34 19.57
N ILE A 455 14.75 25.10 20.20
CA ILE A 455 16.20 24.92 20.01
C ILE A 455 16.69 23.66 20.73
N ILE A 456 16.18 23.34 21.92
CA ILE A 456 16.55 22.13 22.67
C ILE A 456 16.13 20.87 21.90
N ALA A 457 14.88 20.81 21.43
CA ALA A 457 14.39 19.71 20.61
C ALA A 457 15.20 19.52 19.31
N LEU A 458 15.58 20.61 18.64
CA LEU A 458 16.41 20.57 17.44
C LEU A 458 17.85 20.10 17.71
N ASP A 459 18.43 20.48 18.86
CA ASP A 459 19.75 20.01 19.29
C ASP A 459 19.74 18.50 19.62
N ASP A 460 18.63 17.96 20.13
CA ASP A 460 18.48 16.53 20.42
C ASP A 460 18.22 15.68 19.17
N GLN A 461 17.38 16.13 18.23
CA GLN A 461 17.19 15.47 16.92
C GLN A 461 18.53 15.35 16.14
N TYR A 462 19.40 16.35 16.24
CA TYR A 462 20.73 16.28 15.63
C TYR A 462 21.69 15.31 16.35
N LYS A 463 21.58 15.16 17.68
CA LYS A 463 22.35 14.14 18.44
C LYS A 463 21.86 12.72 18.12
N ALA A 464 20.56 12.53 17.92
CA ALA A 464 19.95 11.27 17.51
C ALA A 464 20.30 10.87 16.06
N GLY A 465 20.79 11.81 15.24
CA GLY A 465 21.14 11.58 13.84
C GLY A 465 19.95 11.71 12.87
N GLU A 466 18.78 12.08 13.36
CA GLU A 466 17.52 12.20 12.60
C GLU A 466 17.55 13.35 11.57
N ILE A 467 18.41 14.35 11.78
CA ILE A 467 18.56 15.49 10.86
C ILE A 467 20.01 15.68 10.42
N SER A 468 20.20 15.99 9.15
CA SER A 468 21.54 16.27 8.60
C SER A 468 22.13 17.56 9.18
N ARG A 469 23.46 17.63 9.26
CA ARG A 469 24.19 18.80 9.78
C ARG A 469 23.82 20.10 9.08
N GLU A 470 23.51 20.06 7.79
CA GLU A 470 23.10 21.25 7.03
C GLU A 470 21.71 21.76 7.44
N VAL A 471 20.74 20.84 7.58
CA VAL A 471 19.37 21.16 8.04
C VAL A 471 19.39 21.69 9.48
N TYR A 472 20.14 21.03 10.37
CA TYR A 472 20.37 21.47 11.75
C TYR A 472 20.93 22.90 11.80
N ASN A 473 22.05 23.17 11.10
CA ASN A 473 22.68 24.48 11.10
C ASN A 473 21.74 25.58 10.58
N LYS A 474 20.95 25.29 9.53
CA LYS A 474 20.01 26.24 8.94
C LYS A 474 18.86 26.58 9.90
N ARG A 475 18.16 25.58 10.45
CA ARG A 475 17.04 25.79 11.37
C ARG A 475 17.48 26.44 12.68
N ARG A 476 18.67 26.08 13.19
CA ARG A 476 19.22 26.67 14.41
C ARG A 476 19.66 28.12 14.24
N ALA A 477 20.05 28.54 13.03
CA ALA A 477 20.30 29.94 12.73
C ALA A 477 18.99 30.75 12.73
N GLU A 478 17.94 30.22 12.09
CA GLU A 478 16.61 30.83 12.01
C GLU A 478 15.95 31.02 13.39
N LEU A 479 15.96 29.98 14.25
CA LEU A 479 15.44 30.08 15.62
C LEU A 479 16.22 31.10 16.46
N LYS A 480 17.55 31.18 16.30
CA LYS A 480 18.38 32.20 16.97
C LYS A 480 18.20 33.62 16.42
N GLU A 481 17.72 33.76 15.19
CA GLU A 481 17.33 35.05 14.62
C GLU A 481 15.99 35.50 15.19
N ARG A 482 14.99 34.59 15.28
CA ARG A 482 13.71 34.86 15.96
C ARG A 482 13.90 35.22 17.43
N LEU A 483 14.73 34.47 18.17
CA LEU A 483 15.04 34.74 19.58
C LEU A 483 15.70 36.13 19.80
N LYS A 484 16.44 36.66 18.81
CA LYS A 484 17.00 38.02 18.88
C LYS A 484 16.00 39.11 18.55
N GLY A 485 14.87 38.78 17.90
CA GLY A 485 13.80 39.71 17.56
C GLY A 485 12.82 39.98 18.69
N ILE A 486 12.86 39.19 19.77
CA ILE A 486 11.93 39.25 20.93
C ILE A 486 12.63 39.94 22.11
N ARG A 487 13.32 41.07 21.86
CA ARG A 487 14.09 41.83 22.86
C ARG A 487 13.55 43.22 23.08
#